data_AF-A0A2L2YWT2-F1
#
_entry.id   AF-A0A2L2YWT2-F1
#
_cell.length_a   1.000
_cell.length_b   1.000
_cell.length_c   1.000
_cell.angle_alpha   90.00
_cell.angle_beta   90.00
_cell.angle_gamma   90.00
#
_symmetry.space_group_name_H-M   'P 1'
#
loop_
_entity.id
_entity.type
_entity.pdbx_description
1 polymer ?
#
loop_
_entity_poly.entity_id
_entity_poly.type
_entity_poly.pdbx_seq_one_letter_code
_entity_poly.pdbx_strand_id
1 'polypeptide(L)'
;QSTQLVIPYVGREEIEILLQYMYTGKLNLTCENFFEVYKAAAMLEMVEVTQECIQLLEPKGDIKSCFYSFIAAKKLQNDTAYLKARKHLAHRFEETVTSPEFLNFDVNSILELISSQTIGTRSEMIIFLSALHW
;
A
#
# COMPACT_ATOMS: atom_id res chain seq x y z
N GLN A 1 30.56 -27.38 14.48
CA GLN A 1 29.92 -26.33 15.31
C GLN A 1 29.03 -25.53 14.38
N SER A 2 27.73 -25.47 14.63
CA SER A 2 26.79 -24.69 13.82
C SER A 2 26.77 -23.26 14.34
N THR A 3 27.29 -22.31 13.56
CA THR A 3 27.23 -20.89 13.90
C THR A 3 25.78 -20.42 13.72
N GLN A 4 25.12 -20.02 14.82
CA GLN A 4 23.80 -19.40 14.74
C GLN A 4 23.97 -17.89 14.63
N LEU A 5 23.42 -17.32 13.56
CA LEU A 5 23.32 -15.88 13.36
C LEU A 5 21.89 -15.45 13.69
N VAL A 6 21.74 -14.49 14.59
CA VAL A 6 20.44 -13.87 14.90
C VAL A 6 20.46 -12.46 14.33
N ILE A 7 19.50 -12.17 13.46
CA ILE A 7 19.29 -10.81 12.94
C ILE A 7 18.22 -10.17 13.81
N PRO A 8 18.57 -9.20 14.68
CA PRO A 8 17.60 -8.56 15.55
C PRO A 8 16.58 -7.77 14.71
N TYR A 9 15.33 -7.73 15.19
CA TYR A 9 14.19 -7.00 14.58
C TYR A 9 13.67 -7.53 13.24
N VAL A 10 14.18 -8.66 12.75
CA VAL A 10 13.62 -9.36 11.60
C VAL A 10 13.12 -10.72 12.06
N GLY A 11 11.86 -11.03 11.75
CA GLY A 11 11.26 -12.31 12.09
C GLY A 11 11.73 -13.43 11.18
N ARG A 12 11.33 -14.65 11.52
CA ARG A 12 11.71 -15.86 10.77
C ARG A 12 11.09 -15.86 9.38
N GLU A 13 9.82 -15.47 9.27
CA GLU A 13 9.08 -15.52 8.00
C GLU A 13 9.70 -14.56 6.98
N GLU A 14 10.06 -13.35 7.39
CA GLU A 14 10.70 -12.36 6.51
C GLU A 14 12.06 -12.87 6.03
N ILE A 15 12.87 -13.45 6.91
CA ILE A 15 14.14 -14.09 6.56
C ILE A 15 13.93 -15.22 5.56
N GLU A 16 12.94 -16.08 5.77
CA GLU A 16 12.64 -17.21 4.88
C GLU A 16 12.23 -16.73 3.49
N ILE A 17 11.39 -15.69 3.40
CA ILE A 17 10.97 -15.08 2.13
C ILE A 17 12.17 -14.44 1.41
N LEU A 18 12.99 -13.66 2.12
CA LEU A 18 14.16 -13.01 1.54
C LEU A 18 15.23 -14.02 1.10
N LEU A 19 15.42 -15.11 1.86
CA LEU A 19 16.28 -16.23 1.47
C LEU A 19 15.75 -16.90 0.21
N GLN A 20 14.45 -17.22 0.17
CA GLN A 20 13.84 -17.81 -1.00
C GLN A 20 14.01 -16.90 -2.23
N TYR A 21 13.86 -15.59 -2.07
CA TYR A 21 14.16 -14.62 -3.12
C TYR A 21 15.62 -14.72 -3.58
N MET A 22 16.59 -14.74 -2.67
CA MET A 22 18.02 -14.85 -3.03
C MET A 22 18.35 -16.12 -3.83
N TYR A 23 17.67 -17.23 -3.54
CA TYR A 23 17.89 -18.50 -4.26
C TYR A 23 17.11 -18.62 -5.57
N THR A 24 15.95 -17.98 -5.70
CA THR A 24 15.01 -18.23 -6.81
C THR A 24 14.71 -17.02 -7.68
N GLY A 25 15.04 -15.82 -7.22
CA GLY A 25 14.65 -14.54 -7.82
C GLY A 25 13.15 -14.25 -7.74
N LYS A 26 12.38 -14.95 -6.89
CA LYS A 26 10.93 -14.77 -6.75
C LYS A 26 10.57 -14.23 -5.38
N LEU A 27 9.88 -13.09 -5.36
CA LEU A 27 9.41 -12.45 -4.13
C LEU A 27 7.92 -12.74 -3.90
N ASN A 28 7.61 -13.50 -2.85
CA ASN A 28 6.24 -13.90 -2.52
C ASN A 28 5.63 -12.95 -1.48
N LEU A 29 5.02 -11.86 -1.96
CA LEU A 29 4.35 -10.89 -1.08
C LEU A 29 2.83 -11.09 -1.04
N THR A 30 2.27 -10.84 0.13
CA THR A 30 0.84 -10.70 0.41
C THR A 30 0.60 -9.33 1.06
N CYS A 31 -0.66 -8.89 1.16
CA CYS A 31 -0.98 -7.64 1.86
C CYS A 31 -0.61 -7.70 3.36
N GLU A 32 -0.53 -8.90 3.93
CA GLU A 32 -0.26 -9.14 5.35
C GLU A 32 1.25 -9.08 5.65
N ASN A 33 2.08 -9.72 4.81
CA ASN A 33 3.52 -9.81 5.05
C ASN A 33 4.32 -8.64 4.45
N PHE A 34 3.72 -7.86 3.55
CA PHE A 34 4.42 -6.82 2.79
C PHE A 34 5.23 -5.85 3.64
N PHE A 35 4.65 -5.29 4.71
CA PHE A 35 5.35 -4.27 5.49
C PHE A 35 6.54 -4.83 6.24
N GLU A 36 6.43 -6.03 6.80
CA GLU A 36 7.52 -6.63 7.57
C GLU A 36 8.62 -7.12 6.63
N VAL A 37 8.28 -7.70 5.48
CA VAL A 37 9.25 -8.06 4.44
C VAL A 37 9.94 -6.81 3.87
N TYR A 38 9.21 -5.73 3.59
CA TYR A 38 9.79 -4.47 3.12
C TYR A 38 10.79 -3.90 4.14
N LYS A 39 10.41 -3.84 5.43
CA LYS A 39 11.29 -3.37 6.49
C LYS A 39 12.54 -4.23 6.63
N ALA A 40 12.38 -5.55 6.59
CA ALA A 40 13.49 -6.50 6.65
C ALA A 40 14.45 -6.29 5.47
N ALA A 41 13.93 -6.18 4.26
CA ALA A 41 14.72 -5.91 3.05
C ALA A 41 15.44 -4.57 3.14
N ALA A 42 14.78 -3.52 3.63
CA ALA A 42 15.39 -2.21 3.81
C ALA A 42 16.51 -2.23 4.86
N MET A 43 16.30 -2.93 5.98
CA MET A 43 17.29 -3.08 7.05
C MET A 43 18.51 -3.88 6.61
N LEU A 44 18.30 -4.87 5.72
CA LEU A 44 19.36 -5.69 5.13
C LEU A 44 19.95 -5.09 3.84
N GLU A 45 19.57 -3.86 3.50
CA GLU A 45 20.04 -3.12 2.32
C GLU A 45 19.81 -3.86 0.99
N MET A 46 18.74 -4.67 0.92
CA MET A 46 18.32 -5.36 -0.30
C MET A 46 17.54 -4.40 -1.22
N VAL A 47 18.28 -3.53 -1.92
CA VAL A 47 17.71 -2.45 -2.75
C VAL A 47 16.79 -2.99 -3.85
N GLU A 48 17.16 -4.09 -4.50
CA GLU A 48 16.34 -4.71 -5.56
C GLU A 48 14.97 -5.15 -5.02
N VAL A 49 14.95 -5.79 -3.85
CA VAL A 49 13.72 -6.25 -3.20
C VAL A 49 12.85 -5.07 -2.79
N THR A 50 13.44 -4.02 -2.20
CA THR A 50 12.67 -2.83 -1.79
C THR A 50 12.08 -2.10 -2.99
N GLN A 51 12.80 -2.03 -4.12
CA GLN A 51 12.27 -1.49 -5.38
C GLN A 51 11.12 -2.34 -5.94
N GLU A 52 11.27 -3.66 -5.95
CA GLU A 52 10.22 -4.58 -6.40
C GLU A 52 8.97 -4.46 -5.52
N CYS A 53 9.12 -4.37 -4.19
CA CYS A 53 8.03 -4.09 -3.26
C CYS A 53 7.30 -2.79 -3.63
N ILE A 54 8.03 -1.70 -3.91
CA ILE A 54 7.42 -0.42 -4.31
C ILE A 54 6.68 -0.54 -5.65
N GLN A 55 7.21 -1.29 -6.61
CA GLN A 55 6.52 -1.54 -7.88
C GLN A 55 5.24 -2.34 -7.69
N LEU A 56 5.22 -3.27 -6.73
CA LEU A 56 4.01 -4.03 -6.39
C LEU A 56 2.92 -3.18 -5.71
N LEU A 57 3.27 -1.98 -5.21
CA LEU A 57 2.29 -0.99 -4.76
C LEU A 57 1.59 -0.29 -5.91
N GLU A 58 1.94 -0.49 -7.17
CA GLU A 58 1.18 0.14 -8.25
C GLU A 58 -0.29 -0.33 -8.23
N PRO A 59 -1.26 0.61 -8.20
CA PRO A 59 -2.67 0.25 -8.20
C PRO A 59 -3.04 -0.61 -9.40
N LYS A 60 -3.59 -1.79 -9.14
CA LYS A 60 -4.09 -2.71 -10.18
C LYS A 60 -5.56 -2.40 -10.50
N GLY A 61 -6.17 -3.20 -11.37
CA GLY A 61 -7.54 -2.97 -11.86
C GLY A 61 -8.65 -2.96 -10.79
N ASP A 62 -8.41 -3.52 -9.60
CA ASP A 62 -9.40 -3.57 -8.51
C ASP A 62 -9.30 -2.36 -7.56
N ILE A 63 -10.44 -1.85 -7.11
CA ILE A 63 -10.50 -0.72 -6.16
C ILE A 63 -9.81 -1.05 -4.83
N LYS A 64 -9.89 -2.31 -4.38
CA LYS A 64 -9.21 -2.78 -3.16
C LYS A 64 -7.69 -2.66 -3.28
N SER A 65 -7.15 -2.92 -4.48
CA SER A 65 -5.72 -2.72 -4.75
C SER A 65 -5.34 -1.24 -4.66
N CYS A 66 -6.21 -0.32 -5.07
CA CYS A 66 -5.99 1.12 -4.91
C CYS A 66 -5.97 1.54 -3.44
N PHE A 67 -6.90 1.01 -2.62
CA PHE A 67 -6.92 1.25 -1.18
C PHE A 67 -5.64 0.77 -0.50
N TYR A 68 -5.26 -0.48 -0.76
CA TYR A 68 -4.03 -1.06 -0.23
C TYR A 68 -2.80 -0.22 -0.63
N SER A 69 -2.69 0.12 -1.92
CA SER A 69 -1.63 0.97 -2.44
C SER A 69 -1.56 2.33 -1.74
N PHE A 70 -2.70 2.99 -1.56
CA PHE A 70 -2.79 4.29 -0.90
C PHE A 70 -2.30 4.22 0.56
N ILE A 71 -2.81 3.27 1.34
CA ILE A 71 -2.45 3.09 2.75
C ILE A 71 -0.96 2.71 2.86
N ALA A 72 -0.50 1.78 2.04
CA ALA A 72 0.88 1.34 2.06
C ALA A 72 1.85 2.44 1.64
N ALA A 73 1.57 3.18 0.57
CA ALA A 73 2.41 4.29 0.15
C ALA A 73 2.47 5.41 1.21
N LYS A 74 1.34 5.72 1.87
CA LYS A 74 1.30 6.69 2.97
C LYS A 74 2.18 6.22 4.15
N LYS A 75 2.07 4.95 4.54
CA LYS A 75 2.86 4.36 5.63
C LYS A 75 4.35 4.28 5.31
N LEU A 76 4.71 4.04 4.05
CA LEU A 76 6.10 4.04 3.58
C LEU A 76 6.66 5.45 3.29
N GLN A 77 5.85 6.50 3.41
CA GLN A 77 6.22 7.87 3.04
C GLN A 77 6.73 7.97 1.59
N ASN A 78 6.13 7.18 0.69
CA ASN A 78 6.43 7.21 -0.73
C ASN A 78 5.45 8.13 -1.45
N ASP A 79 5.79 9.41 -1.54
CA ASP A 79 4.93 10.45 -2.10
C ASP A 79 4.48 10.17 -3.53
N THR A 80 5.37 9.62 -4.36
CA THR A 80 5.06 9.30 -5.76
C THR A 80 3.97 8.23 -5.86
N ALA A 81 4.15 7.11 -5.14
CA ALA A 81 3.15 6.04 -5.12
C ALA A 81 1.85 6.49 -4.45
N TYR A 82 1.95 7.30 -3.39
CA TYR A 82 0.81 7.83 -2.66
C TYR A 82 -0.05 8.75 -3.56
N LEU A 83 0.56 9.70 -4.26
CA LEU A 83 -0.15 10.59 -5.19
C LEU A 83 -0.78 9.81 -6.35
N LYS A 84 -0.08 8.79 -6.88
CA LYS A 84 -0.63 7.89 -7.91
C LYS A 84 -1.87 7.18 -7.39
N ALA A 85 -1.78 6.51 -6.24
CA ALA A 85 -2.89 5.79 -5.62
C ALA A 85 -4.08 6.70 -5.30
N ARG A 86 -3.82 7.89 -4.72
CA ARG A 86 -4.85 8.90 -4.44
C ARG A 86 -5.59 9.31 -5.71
N LYS A 87 -4.86 9.55 -6.81
CA LYS A 87 -5.45 9.89 -8.10
C LYS A 87 -6.35 8.77 -8.63
N HIS A 88 -5.95 7.49 -8.47
CA HIS A 88 -6.78 6.35 -8.87
C HIS A 88 -8.09 6.26 -8.06
N LEU A 89 -8.00 6.42 -6.73
CA LEU A 89 -9.17 6.45 -5.84
C LEU A 89 -10.10 7.63 -6.16
N ALA A 90 -9.53 8.81 -6.41
CA ALA A 90 -10.31 10.01 -6.76
C ALA A 90 -10.96 9.86 -8.14
N HIS A 91 -10.29 9.24 -9.12
CA HIS A 91 -10.86 9.04 -10.45
C HIS A 91 -12.01 8.03 -10.46
N ARG A 92 -12.01 7.06 -9.53
CA ARG A 92 -13.07 6.07 -9.34
C ARG A 92 -13.90 6.36 -8.08
N PHE A 93 -14.13 7.65 -7.80
CA PHE A 93 -14.66 8.07 -6.50
C PHE A 93 -15.97 7.39 -6.10
N GLU A 94 -16.93 7.23 -7.01
CA GLU A 94 -18.20 6.54 -6.71
C GLU A 94 -17.99 5.07 -6.28
N GLU A 95 -16.99 4.39 -6.84
CA GLU A 95 -16.62 3.04 -6.43
C GLU A 95 -15.84 3.05 -5.11
N THR A 96 -14.95 4.03 -4.93
CA THR A 96 -14.21 4.24 -3.69
C THR A 96 -15.16 4.38 -2.50
N VAL A 97 -16.15 5.28 -2.57
CA VAL A 97 -17.05 5.57 -1.44
C VAL A 97 -18.09 4.49 -1.15
N THR A 98 -18.30 3.56 -2.08
CA THR A 98 -19.17 2.39 -1.87
C THR A 98 -18.41 1.19 -1.30
N SER A 99 -17.07 1.22 -1.32
CA SER A 99 -16.22 0.18 -0.76
C SER A 99 -16.20 0.28 0.77
N PRO A 100 -16.30 -0.84 1.51
CA PRO A 100 -16.22 -0.82 2.98
C PRO A 100 -14.87 -0.29 3.49
N GLU A 101 -13.80 -0.40 2.69
CA GLU A 101 -12.47 0.12 3.00
C GLU A 101 -12.44 1.65 3.14
N PHE A 102 -13.38 2.38 2.52
CA PHE A 102 -13.49 3.82 2.66
C PHE A 102 -13.77 4.25 4.11
N LEU A 103 -14.58 3.46 4.83
CA LEU A 103 -14.91 3.72 6.23
C LEU A 103 -13.71 3.57 7.17
N ASN A 104 -12.63 2.92 6.70
CA ASN A 104 -11.41 2.75 7.47
C ASN A 104 -10.42 3.91 7.32
N PHE A 105 -10.71 4.91 6.48
CA PHE A 105 -9.85 6.09 6.36
C PHE A 105 -9.97 7.02 7.56
N ASP A 106 -8.84 7.61 7.93
CA ASP A 106 -8.81 8.73 8.87
C ASP A 106 -9.30 10.02 8.18
N VAL A 107 -9.69 11.00 9.01
CA VAL A 107 -10.22 12.29 8.53
C VAL A 107 -9.29 12.99 7.53
N ASN A 108 -7.97 12.92 7.73
CA ASN A 108 -7.03 13.60 6.84
C ASN A 108 -6.98 12.89 5.49
N SER A 109 -6.99 11.56 5.47
CA SER A 109 -7.04 10.78 4.23
C SER A 109 -8.29 11.09 3.39
N ILE A 110 -9.44 11.32 4.03
CA ILE A 110 -10.66 11.71 3.33
C ILE A 110 -10.59 13.14 2.83
N LEU A 111 -10.14 14.08 3.66
CA LEU A 111 -9.93 15.47 3.24
C LEU A 111 -8.97 15.55 2.05
N GLU A 112 -7.87 14.79 2.07
CA GLU A 112 -6.94 14.64 0.96
C GLU A 112 -7.61 14.07 -0.29
N LEU A 113 -8.50 13.08 -0.14
CA LEU A 113 -9.21 12.49 -1.27
C LEU A 113 -10.22 13.48 -1.90
N ILE A 114 -11.09 14.09 -1.10
CA ILE A 114 -12.16 15.00 -1.56
C ILE A 114 -11.64 16.38 -1.97
N SER A 115 -10.41 16.75 -1.58
CA SER A 115 -9.73 17.96 -2.06
C SER A 115 -8.96 17.74 -3.36
N SER A 116 -9.05 16.54 -3.96
CA SER A 116 -8.44 16.26 -5.26
C SER A 116 -9.00 17.19 -6.34
N GLN A 117 -8.12 17.76 -7.18
CA GLN A 117 -8.52 18.65 -8.27
C GLN A 117 -9.46 17.97 -9.28
N THR A 118 -9.36 16.65 -9.39
CA THR A 118 -10.19 15.83 -10.27
C THR A 118 -10.80 14.69 -9.46
N ILE A 119 -12.13 14.68 -9.38
CA ILE A 119 -12.91 13.65 -8.71
C ILE A 119 -13.89 13.07 -9.73
N GLY A 120 -13.80 11.76 -9.95
CA GLY A 120 -14.68 11.03 -10.85
C GLY A 120 -16.02 10.74 -10.18
N THR A 121 -16.90 11.73 -10.23
CA THR A 121 -18.28 11.64 -9.76
C THR A 121 -19.22 12.30 -10.76
N ARG A 122 -20.44 11.79 -10.89
CA ARG A 122 -21.52 12.42 -11.67
C ARG A 122 -22.15 13.63 -11.00
N SER A 123 -21.94 13.82 -9.69
CA SER A 123 -22.49 14.95 -8.93
C SER A 123 -21.72 15.20 -7.64
N GLU A 124 -21.56 16.47 -7.26
CA GLU A 124 -21.06 16.87 -5.95
C GLU A 124 -21.95 16.38 -4.79
N MET A 125 -23.22 16.08 -5.07
CA MET A 125 -24.12 15.47 -4.08
C MET A 125 -23.57 14.14 -3.57
N ILE A 126 -22.85 13.37 -4.39
CA ILE A 126 -22.24 12.11 -3.95
C ILE A 126 -21.09 12.37 -2.98
N ILE A 127 -20.30 13.43 -3.20
CA ILE A 127 -19.25 13.82 -2.27
C ILE A 127 -19.87 14.18 -0.92
N PHE A 128 -20.91 15.01 -0.91
CA PHE A 128 -21.64 15.37 0.30
C PHE A 128 -22.19 14.14 1.04
N LEU A 129 -22.87 13.24 0.32
CA LEU A 129 -23.44 12.03 0.91
C LEU A 129 -22.36 11.07 1.44
N SER A 130 -21.23 10.95 0.73
CA SER A 130 -20.12 10.12 1.20
C SER A 130 -19.49 10.64 2.48
N ALA A 131 -19.34 11.96 2.61
CA ALA A 131 -18.83 12.60 3.82
C ALA A 131 -19.83 12.55 4.99
N LEU A 132 -21.13 12.45 4.70
CA LEU A 132 -22.16 12.25 5.73
C LEU A 132 -22.26 10.79 6.17
N HIS A 133 -21.95 9.85 5.27
CA HIS A 133 -21.99 8.41 5.54
C HIS A 133 -20.78 7.93 6.34
N TRP A 134 -19.60 8.48 6.05
CA TRP A 134 -18.37 8.26 6.81
C TRP A 134 -18.48 8.86 8.21
#